data_AF-A0AAJ4NQ09-F1
#
_entry.id   AF-A0AAJ4NQ09-F1
#
_cell.length_a   1.000
_cell.length_b   1.000
_cell.length_c   1.000
_cell.angle_alpha   90.00
_cell.angle_beta   90.00
_cell.angle_gamma   90.00
#
_symmetry.space_group_name_H-M   'P 1'
#
loop_
_entity.id
_entity.type
_entity.pdbx_description
1 polymer ?
#
loop_
_entity_poly.entity_id
_entity_poly.type
_entity_poly.pdbx_seq_one_letter_code
_entity_poly.pdbx_strand_id
1 'polypeptide(L)'
;MATKKQQSWTFLTNHSHVLCLINSNPNITIRDMAIKVGITERAVLNILSDLTETAYLKVKKVGRNNHYSINKDKNLRHPIENHCTIDDFLKPLSKKIS
;
A
#
# COMPACT_ATOMS: atom_id res chain seq x y z
N MET A 1 20.70 -2.81 -23.82
CA MET A 1 20.34 -3.24 -22.44
C MET A 1 19.16 -4.18 -22.55
N ALA A 2 19.29 -5.44 -22.13
CA ALA A 2 18.19 -6.40 -22.20
C ALA A 2 17.11 -6.03 -21.19
N THR A 3 15.87 -5.83 -21.64
CA THR A 3 14.70 -5.67 -20.79
C THR A 3 14.50 -6.99 -20.03
N LYS A 4 14.80 -6.98 -18.73
CA LYS A 4 14.55 -8.12 -17.85
C LYS A 4 13.07 -8.45 -17.96
N LYS A 5 12.73 -9.61 -18.55
CA LYS A 5 11.35 -10.10 -18.64
C LYS A 5 10.80 -10.14 -17.22
N GLN A 6 9.97 -9.15 -16.85
CA GLN A 6 9.34 -9.14 -15.54
C GLN A 6 8.52 -10.43 -15.46
N GLN A 7 8.82 -11.26 -14.46
CA GLN A 7 7.98 -12.41 -14.19
C GLN A 7 6.56 -11.89 -14.00
N SER A 8 5.61 -12.44 -14.75
CA SER A 8 4.23 -11.94 -14.83
C SER A 8 3.45 -12.12 -13.53
N TRP A 9 4.03 -12.79 -12.54
CA TRP A 9 3.39 -13.08 -11.27
C TRP A 9 4.28 -12.61 -10.10
N THR A 10 3.64 -11.95 -9.15
CA THR A 10 4.21 -11.54 -7.86
C THR A 10 3.34 -12.12 -6.75
N PHE A 11 3.89 -12.26 -5.54
CA PHE A 11 3.11 -12.72 -4.38
C PHE A 11 2.13 -11.65 -3.89
N LEU A 12 2.53 -10.38 -3.94
CA LEU A 12 1.74 -9.26 -3.42
C LEU A 12 0.93 -8.61 -4.54
N THR A 13 -0.29 -8.19 -4.20
CA THR A 13 -1.15 -7.41 -5.07
C THR A 13 -0.72 -5.94 -5.11
N ASN A 14 -1.23 -5.18 -6.08
CA ASN A 14 -1.01 -3.73 -6.11
C ASN A 14 -1.52 -3.02 -4.84
N HIS A 15 -2.66 -3.45 -4.27
CA HIS A 15 -3.14 -2.93 -2.98
C HIS A 15 -2.12 -3.14 -1.86
N SER A 16 -1.56 -4.35 -1.78
CA SER A 16 -0.52 -4.67 -0.79
C SER A 16 0.75 -3.83 -1.00
N HIS A 17 1.18 -3.63 -2.24
CA HIS A 17 2.34 -2.77 -2.55
C HIS A 17 2.10 -1.31 -2.17
N VAL A 18 0.93 -0.74 -2.47
CA VAL A 18 0.56 0.63 -2.06
C VAL A 18 0.57 0.75 -0.54
N LEU A 19 0.00 -0.22 0.18
CA LEU A 19 -0.03 -0.22 1.64
C LEU A 19 1.38 -0.26 2.25
N CYS A 20 2.29 -1.08 1.69
CA CYS A 20 3.68 -1.15 2.12
C CYS A 20 4.43 0.19 1.92
N LEU A 21 4.18 0.85 0.79
CA LEU A 21 4.78 2.16 0.50
C LEU A 21 4.30 3.22 1.47
N ILE A 22 3.00 3.25 1.78
CA ILE A 22 2.43 4.18 2.77
C ILE A 22 2.97 3.90 4.17
N ASN A 23 3.08 2.63 4.56
CA ASN A 23 3.64 2.24 5.86
C ASN A 23 5.10 2.72 6.01
N SER A 24 5.85 2.75 4.91
CA SER A 24 7.24 3.22 4.89
C SER A 24 7.35 4.75 4.82
N ASN A 25 6.45 5.41 4.10
CA ASN A 25 6.38 6.86 3.99
C ASN A 25 4.93 7.34 3.95
N PRO A 26 4.37 7.79 5.09
CA PRO A 26 3.01 8.32 5.19
C PRO A 26 2.72 9.56 4.34
N ASN A 27 3.73 10.23 3.79
CA ASN A 27 3.59 11.43 2.95
C ASN A 27 3.88 11.16 1.47
N ILE A 28 3.97 9.89 1.05
CA ILE A 28 4.28 9.52 -0.33
C ILE A 28 3.21 10.07 -1.30
N THR A 29 3.65 10.61 -2.44
CA THR A 29 2.73 11.16 -3.43
C THR A 29 2.11 10.05 -4.28
N ILE A 30 0.93 10.32 -4.87
CA ILE A 30 0.28 9.40 -5.82
C ILE A 30 1.19 9.08 -7.00
N ARG A 31 1.90 10.09 -7.50
CA ARG A 31 2.88 9.95 -8.58
C ARG A 31 4.01 9.00 -8.21
N ASP A 32 4.60 9.16 -7.03
CA ASP A 32 5.68 8.28 -6.56
C ASP A 32 5.19 6.85 -6.31
N MET A 33 3.97 6.68 -5.79
CA MET A 33 3.34 5.36 -5.65
C MET A 33 3.18 4.69 -7.02
N ALA A 34 2.64 5.41 -8.01
CA ALA A 34 2.44 4.89 -9.36
C ALA A 34 3.76 4.41 -9.99
N ILE A 35 4.81 5.23 -9.90
CA ILE A 35 6.14 4.91 -10.42
C ILE A 35 6.74 3.68 -9.71
N LYS A 36 6.68 3.63 -8.38
CA LYS A 36 7.30 2.54 -7.59
C LYS A 36 6.57 1.21 -7.76
N VAL A 37 5.24 1.23 -7.88
CA VAL A 37 4.43 0.02 -8.07
C VAL A 37 4.41 -0.42 -9.55
N GLY A 38 4.63 0.50 -10.50
CA GLY A 38 4.56 0.20 -11.92
C GLY A 38 3.14 0.20 -12.47
N ILE A 39 2.26 1.04 -11.91
CA ILE A 39 0.86 1.19 -12.34
C ILE A 39 0.55 2.66 -12.65
N THR A 40 -0.66 2.94 -13.15
CA THR A 40 -1.09 4.31 -13.43
C THR A 40 -1.49 5.07 -12.16
N GLU A 41 -1.39 6.40 -12.17
CA GLU A 41 -1.88 7.24 -11.06
C GLU A 41 -3.38 7.01 -10.79
N ARG A 42 -4.17 6.78 -11.84
CA ARG A 42 -5.59 6.42 -11.72
C ARG A 42 -5.79 5.09 -10.98
N ALA A 43 -4.95 4.08 -11.26
CA ALA A 43 -5.01 2.81 -10.53
C ALA A 43 -4.66 3.00 -9.04
N VAL A 44 -3.67 3.83 -8.72
CA VAL A 44 -3.36 4.21 -7.33
C VAL A 44 -4.55 4.89 -6.67
N LEU A 45 -5.19 5.85 -7.34
CA LEU A 45 -6.38 6.53 -6.81
C LEU A 45 -7.52 5.56 -6.50
N ASN A 46 -7.80 4.60 -7.39
CA ASN A 46 -8.81 3.56 -7.16
C ASN A 46 -8.45 2.71 -5.93
N ILE A 47 -7.19 2.27 -5.82
CA ILE A 47 -6.70 1.50 -4.66
C ILE A 47 -6.86 2.31 -3.36
N LEU A 48 -6.52 3.60 -3.38
CA LEU A 48 -6.70 4.46 -2.22
C LEU A 48 -8.19 4.59 -1.86
N SER A 49 -9.08 4.73 -2.84
CA SER A 49 -10.54 4.74 -2.63
C SER A 49 -10.97 3.45 -1.93
N ASP A 50 -10.63 2.28 -2.49
CA ASP A 50 -10.98 0.98 -1.93
C ASP A 50 -10.52 0.85 -0.47
N LEU A 51 -9.29 1.27 -0.16
CA LEU A 51 -8.71 1.20 1.18
C LEU A 51 -9.36 2.18 2.15
N THR A 52 -9.77 3.35 1.69
CA THR A 52 -10.44 4.37 2.51
C THR A 52 -11.90 4.04 2.80
N GLU A 53 -12.67 3.63 1.79
CA GLU A 53 -14.08 3.24 1.90
C GLU A 53 -14.26 2.08 2.88
N THR A 54 -13.25 1.23 2.97
CA THR A 54 -13.23 0.08 3.88
C THR A 54 -12.43 0.33 5.14
N ALA A 55 -12.08 1.57 5.46
CA ALA A 55 -11.44 1.97 6.71
C ALA A 55 -10.11 1.25 7.04
N TYR A 56 -9.39 0.75 6.02
CA TYR A 56 -7.99 0.32 6.16
C TYR A 56 -7.04 1.51 6.13
N LEU A 57 -7.45 2.60 5.47
CA LEU A 57 -6.66 3.80 5.30
C LEU A 57 -7.48 5.03 5.65
N LYS A 58 -6.86 6.00 6.31
CA LYS A 58 -7.39 7.37 6.46
C LYS A 58 -6.47 8.32 5.74
N VAL A 59 -7.06 9.31 5.05
CA VAL A 59 -6.32 10.36 4.35
C VAL A 59 -6.64 11.69 4.99
N LYS A 60 -5.61 12.44 5.36
CA LYS A 60 -5.73 13.81 5.86
C LYS A 60 -4.97 14.74 4.93
N LYS A 61 -5.63 15.81 4.47
CA LYS A 61 -4.95 16.85 3.69
C LYS A 61 -4.12 17.74 4.63
N VAL A 62 -2.84 17.87 4.35
CA VAL A 62 -1.88 18.71 5.09
C VAL A 62 -1.25 19.68 4.08
N GLY A 63 -1.84 20.88 3.99
CA GLY A 63 -1.47 21.86 2.96
C GLY A 63 -1.78 21.36 1.55
N ARG A 64 -0.74 21.25 0.71
CA ARG A 64 -0.85 20.74 -0.67
C ARG A 64 -0.67 19.21 -0.76
N ASN A 65 -0.28 18.56 0.34
CA ASN A 65 0.06 17.15 0.37
C ASN A 65 -0.99 16.34 1.15
N ASN A 66 -1.04 15.04 0.86
CA ASN A 66 -1.79 14.10 1.64
C ASN A 66 -0.89 13.45 2.68
N HIS A 67 -1.43 13.25 3.88
CA HIS A 67 -0.87 12.40 4.91
C HIS A 67 -1.78 11.18 5.10
N TYR A 68 -1.19 10.01 5.03
CA TYR A 68 -1.87 8.73 5.05
C TYR A 68 -1.67 8.02 6.39
N SER A 69 -2.74 7.50 6.98
CA SER A 69 -2.69 6.74 8.23
C SER A 69 -3.35 5.38 8.05
N ILE A 70 -2.59 4.31 8.28
CA ILE A 70 -3.07 2.93 8.15
C ILE A 70 -3.75 2.50 9.45
N ASN A 71 -4.90 1.85 9.34
CA ASN A 71 -5.55 1.17 10.45
C ASN A 71 -4.90 -0.21 10.64
N LYS A 72 -3.91 -0.26 11.53
CA LYS A 72 -3.07 -1.44 11.78
C LYS A 72 -3.81 -2.56 12.52
N ASP A 73 -4.79 -2.22 13.34
CA ASP A 73 -5.57 -3.17 14.15
C ASP A 73 -6.67 -3.88 13.34
N LYS A 74 -6.89 -3.47 12.09
CA LYS A 74 -7.89 -4.09 11.23
C LYS A 74 -7.38 -5.43 10.70
N ASN A 75 -8.24 -6.43 10.66
CA ASN A 75 -7.89 -7.76 10.14
C ASN A 75 -7.88 -7.79 8.62
N LEU A 76 -7.15 -8.73 8.03
CA LEU A 76 -7.23 -9.02 6.59
C LEU A 76 -8.64 -9.50 6.22
N ARG A 77 -9.15 -9.05 5.07
CA ARG A 77 -10.56 -9.30 4.68
C ARG A 77 -10.87 -10.77 4.40
N HIS A 78 -9.87 -11.53 3.96
CA HIS A 78 -10.12 -12.89 3.50
C HIS A 78 -10.36 -13.81 4.71
N PRO A 79 -11.41 -14.66 4.73
CA PRO A 79 -11.73 -15.48 5.89
C PRO A 79 -10.57 -16.34 6.40
N ILE A 80 -9.74 -16.85 5.49
CA ILE A 80 -8.55 -17.67 5.81
C ILE A 80 -7.53 -16.87 6.65
N GLU A 81 -7.39 -15.58 6.37
CA GLU A 81 -6.35 -14.72 6.94
C GLU A 81 -6.92 -13.70 7.94
N ASN A 82 -8.21 -13.76 8.25
CA ASN A 82 -8.89 -12.81 9.15
C ASN A 82 -8.41 -12.90 10.61
N HIS A 83 -7.55 -13.86 10.93
CA HIS A 83 -6.86 -13.93 12.22
C HIS A 83 -5.62 -13.02 12.27
N CYS A 84 -5.13 -12.56 11.12
CA CYS A 84 -3.98 -11.66 11.00
C CYS A 84 -4.42 -10.21 10.89
N THR A 85 -3.78 -9.34 11.66
CA THR A 85 -3.95 -7.89 11.53
C THR A 85 -3.14 -7.35 10.36
N ILE A 86 -3.46 -6.12 9.95
CA ILE A 86 -2.66 -5.37 8.98
C ILE A 86 -1.25 -5.10 9.52
N ASP A 87 -1.08 -4.92 10.83
CA ASP A 87 0.26 -4.81 11.42
C ASP A 87 1.06 -6.10 11.24
N ASP A 88 0.46 -7.26 11.53
CA ASP A 88 1.11 -8.57 11.36
C ASP A 88 1.56 -8.80 9.91
N PHE A 89 0.76 -8.35 8.96
CA PHE A 89 1.08 -8.40 7.54
C PHE A 89 2.23 -7.44 7.15
N LEU A 90 2.22 -6.20 7.65
CA LEU A 90 3.17 -5.16 7.25
C LEU A 90 4.52 -5.26 7.96
N LYS A 91 4.54 -5.73 9.22
CA LYS A 91 5.72 -5.86 10.06
C LYS A 91 6.88 -6.62 9.39
N PRO A 92 6.70 -7.81 8.80
CA PRO A 92 7.79 -8.54 8.13
C PRO A 92 8.28 -7.84 6.84
N LEU A 93 7.47 -6.98 6.24
CA LEU A 93 7.79 -6.25 5.01
C LEU A 93 8.45 -4.90 5.28
N SER A 94 8.34 -4.38 6.51
CA SER A 94 9.01 -3.16 6.92
C SER A 94 10.52 -3.38 6.98
N LYS A 95 11.28 -2.52 6.30
CA LYS A 95 12.73 -2.57 6.33
C LYS A 95 13.18 -2.34 7.78
N LYS A 96 13.82 -3.31 8.43
CA LYS A 96 14.54 -3.07 9.68
C LYS A 96 15.56 -1.96 9.39
N ILE A 97 15.35 -0.79 9.98
CA ILE A 97 16.40 0.22 10.07
C ILE A 97 17.47 -0.43 10.96
N SER A 98 18.58 -0.87 10.36
CA SER A 98 19.81 -1.23 11.09
C SER A 98 20.61 0.02 11.32
#